data_AF-A0A3T0N4M5-F1
#
_entry.id   AF-A0A3T0N4M5-F1
#
_cell.length_a   1.000
_cell.length_b   1.000
_cell.length_c   1.000
_cell.angle_alpha   90.00
_cell.angle_beta   90.00
_cell.angle_gamma   90.00
#
_symmetry.space_group_name_H-M   'P 1'
#
loop_
_entity.id
_entity.type
_entity.pdbx_description
1 polymer ?
#
loop_
_entity_poly.entity_id
_entity_poly.type
_entity_poly.pdbx_seq_one_letter_code
_entity_poly.pdbx_strand_id
1 'polypeptide(L)'
;MSANSNLNEALGVLGEKLQSLNAMVLANQFMVDALRDHDVKLKALDAETARSFLRQLARKTFGEDETKQDVLALILDAMAPRQSADIIPFPTR
;
A
#
# COMPACT_ATOMS: atom_id res chain seq x y z
N MET A 1 27.61 -28.87 -11.26
CA MET A 1 26.77 -28.68 -10.05
C MET A 1 26.11 -27.28 -10.07
N SER A 2 25.46 -26.89 -11.17
CA SER A 2 24.95 -25.51 -11.39
C SER A 2 23.44 -25.44 -11.66
N ALA A 3 22.81 -26.54 -12.09
CA ALA A 3 21.37 -26.56 -12.37
C ALA A 3 20.52 -26.41 -11.08
N ASN A 4 20.98 -26.96 -9.96
CA ASN A 4 20.26 -26.89 -8.68
C ASN A 4 20.37 -25.52 -7.99
N SER A 5 21.41 -24.70 -8.25
CA SER A 5 21.52 -23.37 -7.66
C SER A 5 20.52 -22.39 -8.28
N ASN A 6 20.39 -22.40 -9.62
CA ASN A 6 19.45 -21.54 -10.33
C ASN A 6 17.99 -21.90 -10.01
N LEU A 7 17.70 -23.16 -9.71
CA LEU A 7 16.36 -23.62 -9.37
C LEU A 7 15.95 -23.17 -7.96
N ASN A 8 16.88 -23.22 -7.00
CA ASN A 8 16.65 -22.68 -5.65
C ASN A 8 16.52 -21.16 -5.66
N GLU A 9 17.30 -20.48 -6.50
CA GLU A 9 17.21 -19.02 -6.68
C GLU A 9 15.88 -18.60 -7.31
N ALA A 10 15.42 -19.30 -8.35
CA ALA A 10 14.11 -19.05 -8.97
C ALA A 10 12.94 -19.33 -8.01
N LEU A 11 13.04 -20.36 -7.16
CA LEU A 11 12.05 -20.65 -6.12
C LEU A 11 12.04 -19.60 -5.01
N GLY A 12 13.22 -19.07 -4.63
CA GLY A 12 13.34 -17.94 -3.70
C GLY A 12 12.65 -16.69 -4.24
N VAL A 13 12.96 -16.29 -5.49
CA VAL A 13 12.34 -15.13 -6.15
C VAL A 13 10.83 -15.30 -6.32
N LEU A 14 10.36 -16.52 -6.60
CA LEU A 14 8.92 -16.80 -6.67
C LEU A 14 8.24 -16.67 -5.31
N GLY A 15 8.88 -17.13 -4.23
CA GLY A 15 8.41 -16.96 -2.86
C GLY A 15 8.26 -15.49 -2.47
N GLU A 16 9.27 -14.66 -2.76
CA GLU A 16 9.24 -13.21 -2.53
C GLU A 16 8.11 -12.53 -3.31
N LYS A 17 7.91 -12.91 -4.58
CA LYS A 17 6.83 -12.38 -5.42
C LYS A 17 5.44 -12.77 -4.90
N LEU A 18 5.27 -14.00 -4.42
CA LEU A 18 4.01 -14.45 -3.82
C LEU A 18 3.71 -13.72 -2.51
N GLN A 19 4.73 -13.48 -1.69
CA GLN A 19 4.58 -12.70 -0.46
C GLN A 19 4.21 -11.24 -0.75
N SER A 20 4.85 -10.63 -1.75
CA SER A 20 4.50 -9.29 -2.24
C SER A 20 3.07 -9.22 -2.80
N LEU A 21 2.66 -10.21 -3.58
CA LEU A 21 1.29 -10.28 -4.11
C LEU A 21 0.26 -10.43 -3.00
N ASN A 22 0.53 -11.29 -2.00
CA ASN A 22 -0.33 -11.46 -0.84
C ASN A 22 -0.46 -10.15 -0.05
N ALA A 23 0.65 -9.44 0.17
CA ALA A 23 0.65 -8.14 0.81
C ALA A 23 -0.22 -7.12 0.05
N MET A 24 -0.14 -7.13 -1.29
CA MET A 24 -0.94 -6.25 -2.14
C MET A 24 -2.44 -6.60 -2.11
N VAL A 25 -2.79 -7.89 -2.10
CA VAL A 25 -4.19 -8.34 -1.97
C VAL A 25 -4.77 -7.91 -0.64
N LEU A 26 -4.04 -8.12 0.47
CA LEU A 26 -4.45 -7.70 1.80
C LEU A 26 -4.59 -6.18 1.92
N ALA A 27 -3.67 -5.43 1.33
CA ALA A 27 -3.74 -3.98 1.29
C ALA A 27 -4.98 -3.48 0.53
N ASN A 28 -5.27 -4.07 -0.63
CA ASN A 28 -6.47 -3.73 -1.41
C ASN A 28 -7.76 -4.07 -0.66
N GLN A 29 -7.82 -5.26 -0.06
CA GLN A 29 -8.98 -5.67 0.74
C GLN A 29 -9.22 -4.69 1.88
N PHE A 30 -8.16 -4.33 2.62
CA PHE A 30 -8.23 -3.33 3.68
C PHE A 30 -8.71 -1.97 3.17
N MET A 31 -8.21 -1.48 2.03
CA MET A 31 -8.66 -0.19 1.48
C MET A 31 -10.14 -0.22 1.10
N VAL A 32 -10.61 -1.31 0.49
CA VAL A 32 -12.03 -1.47 0.12
C VAL A 32 -12.92 -1.55 1.35
N ASP A 33 -12.53 -2.33 2.36
CA ASP A 33 -13.28 -2.44 3.61
C ASP A 33 -13.30 -1.11 4.37
N ALA A 34 -12.16 -0.43 4.47
CA ALA A 34 -12.07 0.88 5.11
C ALA A 34 -12.89 1.95 4.37
N LEU A 35 -12.92 1.91 3.03
CA LEU A 35 -13.78 2.78 2.22
C LEU A 35 -15.25 2.49 2.45
N ARG A 36 -15.65 1.20 2.48
CA ARG A 36 -17.04 0.81 2.72
C ARG A 36 -17.51 1.22 4.12
N ASP A 37 -16.70 0.94 5.14
CA ASP A 37 -17.09 1.10 6.54
C ASP A 37 -16.99 2.57 7.00
N HIS A 38 -16.22 3.39 6.29
CA HIS A 38 -16.02 4.80 6.61
C HIS A 38 -16.40 5.77 5.48
N ASP A 39 -17.15 5.33 4.47
CA ASP A 39 -17.53 6.12 3.28
C ASP A 39 -18.11 7.50 3.62
N VAL A 40 -19.08 7.53 4.55
CA VAL A 40 -19.76 8.76 4.98
C VAL A 40 -18.79 9.74 5.66
N LYS A 41 -17.83 9.23 6.44
CA LYS A 41 -16.81 10.05 7.09
C LYS A 41 -15.76 10.52 6.09
N LEU A 42 -15.32 9.66 5.19
CA LEU A 42 -14.29 9.97 4.20
C LEU A 42 -14.79 11.00 3.17
N LYS A 43 -16.07 10.95 2.79
CA LYS A 43 -16.70 11.96 1.91
C LYS A 43 -16.83 13.34 2.55
N ALA A 44 -16.84 13.42 3.88
CA ALA A 44 -16.93 14.68 4.61
C ALA A 44 -15.57 15.29 4.94
N LEU A 45 -14.47 14.54 4.76
CA LEU A 45 -13.12 14.97 5.09
C LEU A 45 -12.36 15.42 3.82
N ASP A 46 -11.40 16.33 3.99
CA ASP A 46 -10.46 16.63 2.92
C ASP A 46 -9.57 15.40 2.62
N ALA A 47 -8.99 15.36 1.43
CA ALA A 47 -8.19 14.23 0.97
C ALA A 47 -6.98 13.89 1.87
N GLU A 48 -6.33 14.89 2.46
CA GLU A 48 -5.18 14.73 3.35
C GLU A 48 -5.59 14.24 4.74
N THR A 49 -6.72 14.74 5.26
CA THR A 49 -7.30 14.29 6.53
C THR A 49 -7.85 12.86 6.40
N ALA A 50 -8.48 12.53 5.27
CA ALA A 50 -8.93 11.17 4.93
C ALA A 50 -7.75 10.19 4.84
N ARG A 51 -6.65 10.56 4.16
CA ARG A 51 -5.41 9.75 4.12
C ARG A 51 -4.82 9.57 5.51
N SER A 52 -4.78 10.61 6.33
CA SER A 52 -4.26 10.54 7.70
C SER A 52 -5.08 9.60 8.58
N PHE A 53 -6.41 9.63 8.45
CA PHE A 53 -7.32 8.71 9.13
C PHE A 53 -7.09 7.25 8.69
N LEU A 54 -6.97 7.00 7.37
CA LEU A 54 -6.70 5.66 6.84
C LEU A 54 -5.33 5.13 7.27
N ARG A 55 -4.29 5.99 7.36
CA ARG A 55 -2.96 5.62 7.90
C ARG A 55 -3.03 5.20 9.37
N GLN A 56 -3.82 5.90 10.19
CA GLN A 56 -4.03 5.52 11.58
C GLN A 56 -4.80 4.21 11.71
N LEU A 57 -5.84 4.01 10.88
CA LEU A 57 -6.60 2.77 10.84
C LEU A 57 -5.69 1.59 10.45
N ALA A 58 -4.87 1.75 9.42
CA ALA A 58 -3.92 0.72 8.97
C ALA A 58 -2.92 0.34 10.07
N ARG A 59 -2.37 1.33 10.79
CA ARG A 59 -1.49 1.10 11.94
C ARG A 59 -2.20 0.36 13.07
N LYS A 60 -3.48 0.63 13.31
CA LYS A 60 -4.26 -0.08 14.33
C LYS A 60 -4.56 -1.53 13.92
N THR A 61 -4.81 -1.78 12.63
CA THR A 61 -5.17 -3.11 12.13
C THR A 61 -3.96 -4.02 11.93
N PHE A 62 -2.81 -3.46 11.51
CA PHE A 62 -1.63 -4.24 11.13
C PHE A 62 -0.41 -3.97 12.02
N GLY A 63 -0.42 -2.97 12.89
CA GLY A 63 0.74 -2.58 13.68
C GLY A 63 1.14 -3.55 14.80
N GLU A 64 0.22 -4.42 15.23
CA GLU A 64 0.50 -5.46 16.24
C GLU A 64 1.01 -6.78 15.61
N ASP A 65 0.86 -6.95 14.30
CA ASP A 65 1.18 -8.19 13.60
C ASP A 65 2.49 -8.04 12.83
N GLU A 66 3.59 -8.55 13.41
CA GLU A 66 4.93 -8.51 12.78
C GLU A 66 4.94 -9.15 11.39
N THR A 67 4.07 -10.14 11.13
CA THR A 67 3.99 -10.82 9.83
C THR A 67 3.34 -9.97 8.74
N LYS A 68 2.68 -8.87 9.12
CA LYS A 68 1.97 -7.96 8.22
C LYS A 68 2.60 -6.58 8.13
N GLN A 69 3.83 -6.42 8.62
CA GLN A 69 4.57 -5.16 8.48
C GLN A 69 4.78 -4.76 7.02
N ASP A 70 5.00 -5.72 6.11
CA ASP A 70 5.11 -5.46 4.67
C ASP A 70 3.82 -4.86 4.09
N VAL A 71 2.66 -5.38 4.54
CA VAL A 71 1.34 -4.87 4.16
C VAL A 71 1.15 -3.45 4.67
N LEU A 72 1.50 -3.20 5.93
CA LEU A 72 1.43 -1.88 6.54
C LEU A 72 2.34 -0.87 5.82
N ALA A 73 3.58 -1.26 5.52
CA ALA A 73 4.53 -0.42 4.80
C ALA A 73 3.99 -0.04 3.41
N LEU A 74 3.44 -1.01 2.67
CA LEU A 74 2.86 -0.80 1.35
C LEU A 74 1.64 0.14 1.40
N ILE A 75 0.77 0.01 2.41
CA ILE A 75 -0.37 0.91 2.61
C ILE A 75 0.11 2.33 2.93
N LEU A 76 1.09 2.47 3.84
CA LEU A 76 1.60 3.77 4.26
C LEU A 76 2.32 4.49 3.11
N ASP A 77 3.07 3.77 2.28
CA ASP A 77 3.75 4.30 1.09
C ASP A 77 2.73 4.72 0.01
N ALA A 78 1.72 3.88 -0.25
CA ALA A 78 0.65 4.22 -1.19
C ALA A 78 -0.16 5.47 -0.77
N MET A 79 -0.29 5.71 0.54
CA MET A 79 -0.99 6.86 1.13
C MET A 79 -0.05 8.02 1.48
N ALA A 80 1.23 7.95 1.13
CA ALA A 80 2.16 9.05 1.33
C ALA A 80 1.63 10.30 0.59
N PRO A 81 1.84 11.51 1.16
CA PRO A 81 1.45 12.73 0.49
C PRO A 81 2.18 12.82 -0.85
N ARG A 82 1.46 12.57 -1.94
CA ARG A 82 1.99 12.79 -3.28
C ARG A 82 2.17 14.29 -3.42
N GLN A 83 3.40 14.75 -3.58
CA GLN A 83 3.66 16.08 -4.09
C GLN A 83 2.88 16.21 -5.39
N SER A 84 1.80 17.00 -5.38
CA SER A 84 1.18 17.46 -6.59
C SER A 84 2.28 18.20 -7.34
N ALA A 85 2.77 17.64 -8.44
CA ALA A 85 3.68 18.36 -9.30
C ALA A 85 2.95 19.64 -9.72
N ASP A 86 3.51 20.80 -9.39
CA ASP A 86 3.01 22.07 -9.89
C ASP A 86 3.02 22.00 -11.41
N ILE A 87 1.84 22.04 -12.01
CA ILE A 87 1.69 22.04 -13.47
C ILE A 87 2.32 23.35 -13.95
N ILE A 88 3.51 23.27 -14.55
CA ILE A 88 4.12 24.41 -15.22
C ILE A 88 3.22 24.75 -16.42
N PRO A 89 2.57 25.93 -16.45
CA PRO A 89 1.71 26.30 -17.57
C PRO A 89 2.56 26.45 -18.83
N PHE A 90 2.08 25.90 -19.95
CA PHE A 90 2.71 26.12 -21.24
C PHE A 90 2.61 27.61 -21.62
N PRO A 91 3.67 28.22 -22.19
CA PRO A 91 3.63 29.61 -22.60
C PRO A 91 2.58 29.81 -23.70
N THR A 92 1.62 30.71 -23.44
CA THR A 92 0.70 31.22 -24.46
C THR A 92 1.50 32.01 -25.50
N ARG A 93 1.41 31.59 -26.77
CA ARG A 93 1.97 32.32 -27.92
C ARG A 93 1.31 33.67 -28.10
#